data_AF-A0A172TH97-F1
#
_entry.id   AF-A0A172TH97-F1
#
_cell.length_a   1.000
_cell.length_b   1.000
_cell.length_c   1.000
_cell.angle_alpha   90.00
_cell.angle_beta   90.00
_cell.angle_gamma   90.00
#
_symmetry.space_group_name_H-M   'P 1'
#
loop_
_entity.id
_entity.type
_entity.pdbx_description
1 polymer ?
#
loop_
_entity_poly.entity_id
_entity_poly.type
_entity_poly.pdbx_seq_one_letter_code
_entity_poly.pdbx_strand_id
1 'polypeptide(L)'
;MGWMTSFMYFGYSKRFHLHSAKKIPDSNVFGVLWEENQRCTMTTRKKAIIITDYAGYVRENFYPENGVNLEVMVRKLRDYGVEAQITGYQDLANSTFEIKDTLILYSSSQQPDYKAYIDDILYELSKHNQVVPRYEIFRAHENKGYQELLKAAHGFSSLHCHYLATARDFLNIADQINYPVVIKKMDGSMSKNVVKADTREEAVRHVHKFTQPAQPIRYFLSKWLDQFILKKKYVNYERETDYIGRYVVQQFVPGLQEDWRVLVCGDKYYVLKRGVRKHDFRASGSGLFTFDHPPEGMLDYAKSLYTKLDSPFLSMDICKHEGGFDVFEFQGTHFGPAAIINSEHYYRQHAQGTWEKVVGKSNYSEVYIEAIISYLDHTTGFNRDAATSPG
;
A
#
# COMPACT_ATOMS: atom_id res chain seq x y z
N MET A 1 -1.85 -18.29 -48.60
CA MET A 1 -2.02 -16.87 -48.98
C MET A 1 -3.09 -16.26 -48.09
N GLY A 2 -2.71 -15.26 -47.29
CA GLY A 2 -3.56 -14.20 -46.72
C GLY A 2 -4.75 -14.59 -45.84
N TRP A 3 -4.53 -14.74 -44.53
CA TRP A 3 -5.57 -14.50 -43.51
C TRP A 3 -5.19 -13.22 -42.75
N MET A 4 -5.79 -12.09 -43.13
CA MET A 4 -5.80 -10.86 -42.35
C MET A 4 -6.87 -11.00 -41.27
N THR A 5 -6.47 -11.28 -40.04
CA THR A 5 -7.35 -11.17 -38.87
C THR A 5 -7.14 -9.81 -38.21
N SER A 6 -8.24 -9.07 -38.13
CA SER A 6 -8.35 -7.73 -37.58
C SER A 6 -8.06 -7.74 -36.08
N PHE A 7 -7.02 -7.01 -35.66
CA PHE A 7 -6.73 -6.72 -34.26
C PHE A 7 -7.73 -5.66 -33.75
N MET A 8 -8.74 -6.08 -32.99
CA MET A 8 -9.51 -5.15 -32.16
C MET A 8 -8.69 -4.76 -30.94
N TYR A 9 -7.94 -3.66 -31.08
CA TYR A 9 -7.44 -2.84 -29.98
C TYR A 9 -8.64 -2.28 -29.21
N PHE A 10 -8.99 -2.85 -28.06
CA PHE A 10 -9.69 -2.07 -27.02
C PHE A 10 -8.66 -1.24 -26.27
N GLY A 11 -8.17 -0.20 -26.95
CA GLY A 11 -7.48 0.90 -26.30
C GLY A 11 -8.49 1.68 -25.47
N TYR A 12 -8.35 1.63 -24.14
CA TYR A 12 -9.01 2.59 -23.25
C TYR A 12 -8.34 3.97 -23.44
N SER A 13 -8.68 4.63 -24.54
CA SER A 13 -8.55 6.06 -24.73
C SER A 13 -9.83 6.71 -24.19
N LYS A 14 -9.90 6.88 -22.87
CA LYS A 14 -10.74 7.96 -22.33
C LYS A 14 -9.83 9.17 -22.22
N ARG A 15 -10.06 10.14 -23.11
CA ARG A 15 -9.54 11.51 -22.97
C ARG A 15 -9.72 11.94 -21.53
N PHE A 16 -8.62 12.16 -20.82
CA PHE A 16 -8.63 12.94 -19.60
C PHE A 16 -9.12 14.34 -20.00
N HIS A 17 -10.39 14.62 -19.79
CA HIS A 17 -10.82 16.01 -19.68
C HIS A 17 -10.18 16.52 -18.41
N LEU A 18 -9.09 17.29 -18.56
CA LEU A 18 -8.59 18.24 -17.57
C LEU A 18 -9.79 19.08 -17.14
N HIS A 19 -10.50 18.64 -16.11
CA HIS A 19 -11.36 19.52 -15.35
C HIS A 19 -10.42 20.53 -14.72
N SER A 20 -10.68 21.79 -15.04
CA SER A 20 -10.14 22.98 -14.39
C SER A 20 -9.73 22.65 -12.95
N ALA A 21 -8.42 22.63 -12.70
CA ALA A 21 -7.90 22.56 -11.34
C ALA A 21 -8.59 23.67 -10.56
N LYS A 22 -9.34 23.32 -9.50
CA LYS A 22 -9.73 24.33 -8.52
C LYS A 22 -8.43 24.97 -8.07
N LYS A 23 -8.27 26.27 -8.35
CA LYS A 23 -7.15 27.07 -7.84
C LYS A 23 -7.04 26.77 -6.35
N ILE A 24 -5.94 26.15 -5.96
CA ILE A 24 -5.46 26.20 -4.59
C ILE A 24 -5.34 27.71 -4.28
N PRO A 25 -5.98 28.23 -3.22
CA PRO A 25 -5.83 29.63 -2.88
C PRO A 25 -4.34 29.94 -2.70
N ASP A 26 -3.91 31.10 -3.21
CA ASP A 26 -2.52 31.51 -3.35
C ASP A 26 -1.65 31.08 -2.16
N SER A 27 -0.60 30.29 -2.45
CA SER A 27 0.36 29.71 -1.51
C SER A 27 1.31 30.73 -0.85
N ASN A 28 0.97 32.03 -0.87
CA ASN A 28 1.76 33.08 -0.22
C ASN A 28 1.38 33.34 1.24
N VAL A 29 0.52 32.51 1.84
CA VAL A 29 0.09 32.65 3.24
C VAL A 29 1.00 31.88 4.21
N PHE A 30 2.00 31.13 3.73
CA PHE A 30 2.89 30.33 4.59
C PHE A 30 3.74 31.15 5.57
N GLY A 31 4.03 32.43 5.28
CA GLY A 31 4.94 33.24 6.10
C GLY A 31 4.29 34.16 7.13
N VAL A 32 3.03 34.56 6.97
CA VAL A 32 2.47 35.72 7.72
C VAL A 32 1.63 35.30 8.93
N LEU A 33 1.06 34.09 8.95
CA LEU A 33 0.21 33.64 10.06
C LEU A 33 0.96 33.00 11.24
N TRP A 34 2.28 32.82 11.13
CA TRP A 34 3.08 32.15 12.17
C TRP A 34 3.61 33.07 13.27
N GLU A 35 3.62 34.40 13.09
CA GLU A 35 4.24 35.32 14.06
C GLU A 35 3.25 36.02 15.02
N GLU A 36 1.95 36.12 14.72
CA GLU A 36 1.08 37.07 15.45
C GLU A 36 0.36 36.54 16.72
N ASN A 37 0.50 35.27 17.11
CA ASN A 37 -0.30 34.69 18.22
C ASN A 37 0.49 34.31 19.48
N GLN A 38 1.47 35.14 19.88
CA GLN A 38 2.30 34.90 21.08
C GLN A 38 1.80 35.56 22.38
N ARG A 39 0.55 36.06 22.47
CA ARG A 39 0.02 36.60 23.74
C ARG A 39 -1.45 36.30 23.97
N CYS A 40 -1.74 35.07 24.39
CA CYS A 40 -2.78 34.78 25.37
C CYS A 40 -2.53 33.35 25.88
N THR A 41 -2.86 33.08 27.14
CA THR A 41 -2.64 31.77 27.81
C THR A 41 -3.25 30.63 26.98
N MET A 42 -2.42 29.91 26.22
CA MET A 42 -2.83 28.86 25.29
C MET A 42 -2.06 27.60 25.64
N THR A 43 -2.77 26.54 26.00
CA THR A 43 -2.27 25.18 25.77
C THR A 43 -1.80 25.12 24.33
N THR A 44 -0.53 24.84 24.09
CA THR A 44 0.03 24.73 22.73
C THR A 44 -0.72 23.61 22.01
N ARG A 45 -1.67 23.98 21.13
CA ARG A 45 -2.41 23.01 20.33
C ARG A 45 -1.42 22.19 19.51
N LYS A 46 -1.61 20.89 19.48
CA LYS A 46 -0.80 20.00 18.64
C LYS A 46 -1.05 20.35 17.18
N LYS A 47 0.00 20.27 16.36
CA LYS A 47 -0.03 20.67 14.95
C LYS A 47 -0.12 19.45 14.04
N ALA A 48 -0.81 19.59 12.93
CA ALA A 48 -0.85 18.61 11.86
C ALA A 48 -0.64 19.25 10.48
N ILE A 49 -0.02 18.50 9.58
CA ILE A 49 0.07 18.80 8.16
C ILE A 49 -0.62 17.66 7.40
N ILE A 50 -1.58 18.02 6.56
CA ILE A 50 -2.28 17.13 5.64
C ILE A 50 -1.68 17.34 4.26
N ILE A 51 -0.91 16.37 3.80
CA ILE A 51 -0.22 16.39 2.50
C ILE A 51 -1.13 15.76 1.45
N THR A 52 -1.54 16.57 0.50
CA THR A 52 -2.31 16.17 -0.66
C THR A 52 -1.40 15.73 -1.81
N ASP A 53 -1.95 14.94 -2.72
CA ASP A 53 -1.26 14.63 -3.96
C ASP A 53 -1.26 15.82 -4.96
N TYR A 54 -0.68 15.61 -6.15
CA TYR A 54 -0.51 16.64 -7.17
C TYR A 54 -1.82 17.29 -7.67
N ALA A 55 -2.98 16.71 -7.37
CA ALA A 55 -4.28 17.28 -7.73
C ALA A 55 -5.07 17.78 -6.51
N GLY A 56 -4.47 17.83 -5.32
CA GLY A 56 -5.08 18.42 -4.13
C GLY A 56 -5.99 17.49 -3.34
N TYR A 57 -5.81 16.16 -3.46
CA TYR A 57 -6.64 15.19 -2.76
C TYR A 57 -5.83 14.27 -1.83
N VAL A 58 -6.49 13.74 -0.80
CA VAL A 58 -6.06 12.55 -0.07
C VAL A 58 -6.84 11.36 -0.61
N ARG A 59 -6.15 10.46 -1.31
CA ARG A 59 -6.78 9.36 -2.08
C ARG A 59 -6.31 7.99 -1.63
N GLU A 60 -7.28 7.08 -1.56
CA GLU A 60 -7.04 5.65 -1.41
C GLU A 60 -7.32 4.85 -2.69
N ASN A 61 -7.67 5.54 -3.79
CA ASN A 61 -7.88 4.96 -5.13
C ASN A 61 -7.60 5.98 -6.24
N PHE A 62 -7.79 5.57 -7.50
CA PHE A 62 -7.62 6.44 -8.68
C PHE A 62 -8.70 7.50 -8.88
N TYR A 63 -9.83 7.42 -8.17
CA TYR A 63 -11.05 8.18 -8.44
C TYR A 63 -11.23 9.31 -7.41
N PRO A 64 -11.00 10.58 -7.78
CA PRO A 64 -11.08 11.73 -6.86
C PRO A 64 -12.40 11.82 -6.09
N GLU A 65 -13.51 11.41 -6.70
CA GLU A 65 -14.86 11.44 -6.13
C GLU A 65 -15.03 10.56 -4.89
N ASN A 66 -14.12 9.60 -4.69
CA ASN A 66 -14.07 8.73 -3.52
C ASN A 66 -12.95 9.11 -2.55
N GLY A 67 -12.44 10.35 -2.64
CA GLY A 67 -11.41 10.88 -1.75
C GLY A 67 -11.95 11.31 -0.39
N VAL A 68 -11.02 11.62 0.52
CA VAL A 68 -11.36 12.15 1.85
C VAL A 68 -11.81 13.60 1.74
N ASN A 69 -12.89 13.96 2.45
CA ASN A 69 -13.33 15.34 2.58
C ASN A 69 -12.41 16.10 3.55
N LEU A 70 -11.52 16.93 3.00
CA LEU A 70 -10.51 17.66 3.76
C LEU A 70 -11.12 18.69 4.72
N GLU A 71 -12.24 19.33 4.38
CA GLU A 71 -12.90 20.29 5.27
C GLU A 71 -13.46 19.59 6.52
N VAL A 72 -14.05 18.40 6.33
CA VAL A 72 -14.50 17.56 7.46
C VAL A 72 -13.32 17.09 8.28
N MET A 73 -12.23 16.66 7.63
CA MET A 73 -11.01 16.19 8.31
C MET A 73 -10.39 17.28 9.19
N VAL A 74 -10.17 18.48 8.65
CA VAL A 74 -9.62 19.64 9.38
C VAL A 74 -10.50 20.00 10.57
N ARG A 75 -11.83 20.04 10.37
CA ARG A 75 -12.77 20.31 11.48
C ARG A 75 -12.70 19.23 12.57
N LYS A 76 -12.69 17.95 12.20
CA LYS A 76 -12.61 16.84 13.18
C LYS A 76 -11.30 16.83 13.94
N LEU A 77 -10.17 17.12 13.28
CA LEU A 77 -8.88 17.31 13.94
C LEU A 77 -8.92 18.50 14.91
N ARG A 78 -9.51 19.62 14.51
CA ARG A 78 -9.67 20.79 15.38
C ARG A 78 -10.53 20.49 16.60
N ASP A 79 -11.64 19.79 16.42
CA ASP A 79 -12.53 19.36 17.51
C ASP A 79 -11.81 18.37 18.45
N TYR A 80 -10.83 17.63 17.91
CA TYR A 80 -9.92 16.78 18.68
C TYR A 80 -8.79 17.54 19.39
N GLY A 81 -8.61 18.83 19.12
CA GLY A 81 -7.55 19.67 19.71
C GLY A 81 -6.28 19.78 18.86
N VAL A 82 -6.34 19.40 17.59
CA VAL A 82 -5.23 19.42 16.63
C VAL A 82 -5.48 20.45 15.53
N GLU A 83 -4.57 21.40 15.37
CA GLU A 83 -4.64 22.40 14.31
C GLU A 83 -3.97 21.88 13.05
N ALA A 84 -4.73 21.77 11.96
CA ALA A 84 -4.29 21.12 10.73
C ALA A 84 -4.17 22.12 9.56
N GLN A 85 -3.02 22.09 8.87
CA GLN A 85 -2.78 22.81 7.62
C GLN A 85 -2.76 21.83 6.45
N ILE A 86 -3.29 22.25 5.29
CA ILE A 86 -3.23 21.47 4.05
C ILE A 86 -2.10 22.00 3.17
N THR A 87 -1.31 21.10 2.59
CA THR A 87 -0.23 21.44 1.63
C THR A 87 -0.06 20.34 0.59
N GLY A 88 0.75 20.58 -0.44
CA GLY A 88 1.16 19.57 -1.42
C GLY A 88 2.64 19.19 -1.25
N TYR A 89 3.02 18.04 -1.79
CA TYR A 89 4.42 17.58 -1.75
C TYR A 89 5.40 18.54 -2.45
N GLN A 90 4.95 19.26 -3.50
CA GLN A 90 5.81 20.23 -4.20
C GLN A 90 6.17 21.41 -3.30
N ASP A 91 5.21 21.96 -2.56
CA ASP A 91 5.45 23.09 -1.68
C ASP A 91 6.38 22.70 -0.54
N LEU A 92 6.18 21.51 0.05
CA LEU A 92 7.03 20.98 1.11
C LEU A 92 8.48 20.79 0.65
N ALA A 93 8.69 20.14 -0.50
CA ALA A 93 10.03 19.85 -1.01
C ALA A 93 10.85 21.10 -1.34
N ASN A 94 10.18 22.23 -1.61
CA ASN A 94 10.83 23.50 -1.95
C ASN A 94 10.71 24.53 -0.82
N SER A 95 10.23 24.13 0.36
CA SER A 95 10.16 24.99 1.53
C SER A 95 11.50 25.01 2.28
N THR A 96 11.84 26.14 2.89
CA THR A 96 13.04 26.29 3.72
C THR A 96 12.79 25.98 5.20
N PHE A 97 11.57 25.59 5.57
CA PHE A 97 11.15 25.45 6.96
C PHE A 97 11.47 24.07 7.51
N GLU A 98 11.92 24.04 8.77
CA GLU A 98 12.13 22.81 9.51
C GLU A 98 10.81 22.36 10.15
N ILE A 99 10.25 21.24 9.69
CA ILE A 99 9.02 20.66 10.23
C ILE A 99 9.41 19.61 11.27
N LYS A 100 9.07 19.85 12.54
CA LYS A 100 9.34 18.95 13.67
C LYS A 100 8.11 18.85 14.58
N ASP A 101 8.05 17.76 15.34
CA ASP A 101 7.04 17.51 16.38
C ASP A 101 5.60 17.70 15.87
N THR A 102 5.38 17.39 14.59
CA THR A 102 4.12 17.60 13.88
C THR A 102 3.50 16.26 13.48
N LEU A 103 2.17 16.17 13.48
CA LEU A 103 1.44 15.04 12.90
C LEU A 103 1.40 15.20 11.37
N ILE A 104 1.92 14.22 10.64
CA ILE A 104 1.90 14.23 9.17
C ILE A 104 0.89 13.20 8.68
N LEU A 105 -0.18 13.68 8.06
CA LEU A 105 -1.15 12.86 7.34
C LEU A 105 -0.88 13.02 5.85
N TYR A 106 -0.88 11.94 5.08
CA TYR A 106 -0.41 12.01 3.70
C TYR A 106 -1.19 11.09 2.75
N SER A 107 -1.18 11.46 1.47
CA SER A 107 -1.64 10.59 0.38
C SER A 107 -0.47 9.87 -0.27
N SER A 108 -0.64 8.59 -0.58
CA SER A 108 0.32 7.85 -1.43
C SER A 108 -0.08 7.90 -2.91
N SER A 109 0.67 7.22 -3.79
CA SER A 109 0.40 7.15 -5.23
C SER A 109 0.75 5.80 -5.84
N GLN A 110 -0.04 5.37 -6.83
CA GLN A 110 0.29 4.20 -7.67
C GLN A 110 1.21 4.52 -8.86
N GLN A 111 1.50 5.80 -9.11
CA GLN A 111 2.44 6.19 -10.17
C GLN A 111 3.89 6.02 -9.67
N PRO A 112 4.73 5.15 -10.27
CA PRO A 112 6.03 4.79 -9.71
C PRO A 112 6.95 5.97 -9.41
N ASP A 113 7.14 6.88 -10.37
CA ASP A 113 8.04 8.03 -10.20
C ASP A 113 7.53 9.02 -9.17
N TYR A 114 6.22 9.27 -9.16
CA TYR A 114 5.62 10.15 -8.15
C TYR A 114 5.64 9.51 -6.76
N LYS A 115 5.50 8.17 -6.66
CA LYS A 115 5.68 7.45 -5.41
C LYS A 115 7.12 7.53 -4.91
N ALA A 116 8.12 7.44 -5.79
CA ALA A 116 9.52 7.62 -5.41
C ALA A 116 9.78 9.05 -4.89
N TYR A 117 9.22 10.06 -5.54
CA TYR A 117 9.27 11.44 -5.07
C TYR A 117 8.62 11.62 -3.67
N ILE A 118 7.47 10.98 -3.42
CA ILE A 118 6.85 10.95 -2.09
C ILE A 118 7.76 10.24 -1.07
N ASP A 119 8.42 9.14 -1.47
CA ASP A 119 9.32 8.36 -0.60
C ASP A 119 10.45 9.22 -0.05
N ASP A 120 11.11 9.99 -0.91
CA ASP A 120 12.21 10.89 -0.53
C ASP A 120 11.77 11.89 0.56
N ILE A 121 10.62 12.53 0.36
CA ILE A 121 10.09 13.56 1.27
C ILE A 121 9.59 12.93 2.58
N LEU A 122 8.81 11.86 2.47
CA LEU A 122 8.16 11.23 3.62
C LEU A 122 9.18 10.55 4.54
N TYR A 123 10.25 10.00 3.96
CA TYR A 123 11.37 9.45 4.74
C TYR A 123 12.01 10.53 5.61
N GLU A 124 12.33 11.70 5.05
CA GLU A 124 12.90 12.81 5.82
C GLU A 124 11.93 13.33 6.89
N LEU A 125 10.65 13.52 6.55
CA LEU A 125 9.63 13.95 7.52
C LEU A 125 9.52 12.95 8.69
N SER A 126 9.61 11.64 8.42
CA SER A 126 9.45 10.60 9.43
C SER A 126 10.50 10.61 10.55
N LYS A 127 11.65 11.27 10.34
CA LYS A 127 12.74 11.31 11.33
C LYS A 127 12.42 12.15 12.56
N HIS A 128 11.57 13.17 12.40
CA HIS A 128 11.29 14.17 13.42
C HIS A 128 9.79 14.44 13.63
N ASN A 129 8.93 13.68 12.95
CA ASN A 129 7.49 13.90 12.96
C ASN A 129 6.75 12.56 13.12
N GLN A 130 5.53 12.63 13.64
CA GLN A 130 4.65 11.48 13.68
C GLN A 130 3.94 11.35 12.34
N VAL A 131 4.41 10.44 11.48
CA VAL A 131 3.78 10.17 10.19
C VAL A 131 2.71 9.09 10.35
N VAL A 132 1.50 9.35 9.86
CA VAL A 132 0.34 8.46 9.99
C VAL A 132 -0.35 8.25 8.64
N PRO A 133 -0.45 6.99 8.14
CA PRO A 133 0.19 5.78 8.67
C PRO A 133 1.73 5.87 8.76
N ARG A 134 2.41 5.01 9.51
CA ARG A 134 3.88 5.14 9.63
C ARG A 134 4.59 5.00 8.28
N TYR A 135 5.81 5.54 8.18
CA TYR A 135 6.62 5.47 6.96
C TYR A 135 6.80 4.04 6.44
N GLU A 136 6.93 3.05 7.33
CA GLU A 136 7.02 1.63 6.93
C GLU A 136 5.75 1.15 6.20
N ILE A 137 4.59 1.65 6.59
CA ILE A 137 3.30 1.34 5.93
C ILE A 137 3.25 1.96 4.54
N PHE A 138 3.71 3.21 4.37
CA PHE A 138 3.91 3.81 3.05
C PHE A 138 4.90 2.99 2.21
N ARG A 139 6.03 2.59 2.79
CA ARG A 139 7.07 1.85 2.07
C ARG A 139 6.58 0.50 1.58
N ALA A 140 5.64 -0.12 2.30
CA ALA A 140 4.96 -1.36 1.95
C ALA A 140 3.94 -1.21 0.80
N HIS A 141 3.47 0.00 0.50
CA HIS A 141 2.54 0.24 -0.61
C HIS A 141 3.16 -0.18 -1.96
N GLU A 142 2.49 -1.09 -2.67
CA GLU A 142 2.95 -1.69 -3.94
C GLU A 142 4.38 -2.29 -3.86
N ASN A 143 4.84 -2.65 -2.66
CA ASN A 143 6.18 -3.20 -2.44
C ASN A 143 6.07 -4.54 -1.71
N LYS A 144 5.67 -5.57 -2.47
CA LYS A 144 5.44 -6.92 -1.96
C LYS A 144 6.66 -7.50 -1.22
N GLY A 145 7.87 -7.19 -1.68
CA GLY A 145 9.09 -7.62 -1.01
C GLY A 145 9.27 -6.98 0.37
N TYR A 146 9.02 -5.67 0.50
CA TYR A 146 9.04 -5.02 1.80
C TYR A 146 7.89 -5.47 2.71
N GLN A 147 6.73 -5.82 2.15
CA GLN A 147 5.65 -6.46 2.92
C GLN A 147 6.13 -7.78 3.54
N GLU A 148 6.85 -8.64 2.81
CA GLU A 148 7.42 -9.87 3.38
C GLU A 148 8.39 -9.59 4.54
N LEU A 149 9.25 -8.57 4.40
CA LEU A 149 10.13 -8.15 5.49
C LEU A 149 9.34 -7.66 6.71
N LEU A 150 8.28 -6.88 6.49
CA LEU A 150 7.44 -6.35 7.57
C LEU A 150 6.66 -7.46 8.28
N LYS A 151 6.15 -8.44 7.52
CA LYS A 151 5.50 -9.65 8.06
C LYS A 151 6.45 -10.43 8.98
N ALA A 152 7.67 -10.67 8.52
CA ALA A 152 8.68 -11.37 9.32
C ALA A 152 9.03 -10.59 10.60
N ALA A 153 9.25 -9.28 10.49
CA ALA A 153 9.58 -8.42 11.64
C ALA A 153 8.50 -8.38 12.72
N HIS A 154 7.22 -8.53 12.33
CA HIS A 154 6.08 -8.46 13.26
C HIS A 154 5.48 -9.84 13.58
N GLY A 155 6.12 -10.94 13.17
CA GLY A 155 5.64 -12.30 13.46
C GLY A 155 4.26 -12.58 12.87
N PHE A 156 4.01 -12.15 11.63
CA PHE A 156 2.78 -12.50 10.92
C PHE A 156 2.76 -14.00 10.63
N SER A 157 1.64 -14.66 10.92
CA SER A 157 1.40 -16.00 10.37
C SER A 157 1.07 -15.81 8.89
N SER A 158 1.96 -16.23 8.00
CA SER A 158 1.72 -16.16 6.57
C SER A 158 2.52 -17.25 5.84
N LEU A 159 2.11 -17.56 4.62
CA LEU A 159 2.86 -18.43 3.73
C LEU A 159 4.33 -18.06 3.65
N HIS A 160 5.16 -19.09 3.59
CA HIS A 160 6.58 -18.92 3.39
C HIS A 160 6.88 -18.30 2.02
N CYS A 161 7.72 -17.27 2.03
CA CYS A 161 8.10 -16.49 0.87
C CYS A 161 9.62 -16.26 0.86
N HIS A 162 10.22 -16.33 -0.33
CA HIS A 162 11.57 -15.85 -0.56
C HIS A 162 11.51 -14.50 -1.26
N TYR A 163 12.08 -13.46 -0.66
CA TYR A 163 12.27 -12.16 -1.29
C TYR A 163 13.69 -12.09 -1.88
N LEU A 164 13.78 -11.98 -3.21
CA LEU A 164 15.03 -12.11 -3.96
C LEU A 164 15.22 -10.93 -4.93
N ALA A 165 16.48 -10.67 -5.29
CA ALA A 165 16.86 -9.55 -6.16
C ALA A 165 17.60 -9.95 -7.44
N THR A 166 18.08 -11.19 -7.55
CA THR A 166 18.80 -11.65 -8.73
C THR A 166 18.35 -13.05 -9.15
N ALA A 167 18.50 -13.39 -10.43
CA ALA A 167 18.25 -14.77 -10.89
C ALA A 167 19.23 -15.77 -10.26
N ARG A 168 20.46 -15.33 -9.96
CA ARG A 168 21.49 -16.16 -9.31
C ARG A 168 21.04 -16.62 -7.92
N ASP A 169 20.50 -15.71 -7.11
CA ASP A 169 20.05 -16.06 -5.75
C ASP A 169 18.92 -17.10 -5.78
N PHE A 170 18.02 -17.01 -6.77
CA PHE A 170 17.00 -18.03 -6.96
C PHE A 170 17.60 -19.39 -7.33
N LEU A 171 18.56 -19.42 -8.25
CA LEU A 171 19.21 -20.69 -8.65
C LEU A 171 19.88 -21.40 -7.47
N ASN A 172 20.43 -20.64 -6.51
CA ASN A 172 21.06 -21.20 -5.31
C ASN A 172 20.06 -21.94 -4.39
N ILE A 173 18.78 -21.59 -4.45
CA ILE A 173 17.72 -22.20 -3.61
C ILE A 173 16.72 -23.04 -4.41
N ALA A 174 16.78 -23.01 -5.75
CA ALA A 174 15.76 -23.59 -6.62
C ALA A 174 15.53 -25.09 -6.38
N ASP A 175 16.59 -25.83 -6.03
CA ASP A 175 16.51 -27.27 -5.74
C ASP A 175 15.89 -27.58 -4.37
N GLN A 176 15.77 -26.58 -3.49
CA GLN A 176 15.23 -26.71 -2.14
C GLN A 176 13.76 -26.24 -2.05
N ILE A 177 13.22 -25.67 -3.14
CA ILE A 177 11.86 -25.14 -3.19
C ILE A 177 10.86 -26.27 -3.47
N ASN A 178 9.78 -26.28 -2.69
CA ASN A 178 8.62 -27.14 -2.97
C ASN A 178 7.72 -26.48 -4.01
N TYR A 179 7.60 -27.10 -5.18
CA TYR A 179 6.72 -26.67 -6.26
C TYR A 179 5.32 -27.30 -6.12
N PRO A 180 4.25 -26.64 -6.59
CA PRO A 180 4.21 -25.37 -7.32
C PRO A 180 4.46 -24.10 -6.48
N VAL A 181 4.90 -23.03 -7.13
CA VAL A 181 5.09 -21.70 -6.53
C VAL A 181 4.44 -20.58 -7.34
N VAL A 182 4.23 -19.44 -6.68
CA VAL A 182 3.80 -18.18 -7.30
C VAL A 182 4.95 -17.18 -7.26
N ILE A 183 5.32 -16.62 -8.41
CA ILE A 183 6.35 -15.60 -8.54
C ILE A 183 5.67 -14.26 -8.79
N LYS A 184 5.98 -13.27 -7.94
CA LYS A 184 5.39 -11.94 -7.95
C LYS A 184 6.48 -10.88 -8.11
N LYS A 185 6.37 -10.02 -9.13
CA LYS A 185 7.23 -8.83 -9.24
C LYS A 185 6.77 -7.75 -8.24
N MET A 186 7.66 -6.81 -7.90
CA MET A 186 7.34 -5.75 -6.94
C MET A 186 6.25 -4.82 -7.47
N ASP A 187 6.40 -4.39 -8.72
CA ASP A 187 5.51 -3.47 -9.42
C ASP A 187 4.34 -4.22 -10.08
N GLY A 188 3.15 -3.61 -10.03
CA GLY A 188 2.00 -4.03 -10.82
C GLY A 188 0.73 -4.24 -10.01
N SER A 189 -0.32 -3.53 -10.40
CA SER A 189 -1.67 -3.73 -9.89
C SER A 189 -2.44 -4.76 -10.74
N MET A 190 -3.55 -5.27 -10.20
CA MET A 190 -4.48 -6.15 -10.92
C MET A 190 -3.83 -7.43 -11.47
N SER A 191 -2.92 -8.03 -10.70
CA SER A 191 -2.29 -9.32 -11.03
C SER A 191 -1.38 -9.32 -12.27
N LYS A 192 -1.03 -8.16 -12.84
CA LYS A 192 -0.28 -8.07 -14.12
C LYS A 192 1.16 -8.62 -14.08
N ASN A 193 1.72 -8.90 -12.91
CA ASN A 193 3.07 -9.46 -12.75
C ASN A 193 3.13 -10.62 -11.75
N VAL A 194 2.08 -11.45 -11.75
CA VAL A 194 1.95 -12.63 -10.89
C VAL A 194 1.82 -13.86 -11.78
N VAL A 195 2.78 -14.80 -11.68
CA VAL A 195 2.82 -16.04 -12.47
C VAL A 195 2.93 -17.25 -11.56
N LYS A 196 2.34 -18.37 -11.97
CA LYS A 196 2.49 -19.68 -11.32
C LYS A 196 3.55 -20.48 -12.07
N ALA A 197 4.38 -21.20 -11.34
CA ALA A 197 5.32 -22.17 -11.87
C ALA A 197 5.07 -23.52 -11.20
N ASP A 198 4.72 -24.52 -12.00
CA ASP A 198 4.45 -25.89 -11.53
C ASP A 198 5.74 -26.71 -11.38
N THR A 199 6.83 -26.27 -12.02
CA THR A 199 8.14 -26.94 -11.99
C THR A 199 9.28 -25.95 -11.75
N ARG A 200 10.44 -26.49 -11.38
CA ARG A 200 11.70 -25.75 -11.26
C ARG A 200 12.07 -25.05 -12.56
N GLU A 201 11.96 -25.75 -13.69
CA GLU A 201 12.33 -25.23 -15.01
C GLU A 201 11.43 -24.07 -15.43
N GLU A 202 10.13 -24.15 -15.12
CA GLU A 202 9.20 -23.03 -15.29
C GLU A 202 9.59 -21.84 -14.44
N ALA A 203 9.89 -22.06 -13.16
CA ALA A 203 10.23 -20.99 -12.24
C ALA A 203 11.52 -20.26 -12.66
N VAL A 204 12.57 -21.01 -13.05
CA VAL A 204 13.81 -20.46 -13.60
C VAL A 204 13.53 -19.59 -14.83
N ARG A 205 12.69 -20.05 -15.77
CA ARG A 205 12.32 -19.26 -16.96
C ARG A 205 11.61 -17.96 -16.59
N HIS A 206 10.67 -18.01 -15.64
CA HIS A 206 9.96 -16.82 -15.17
C HIS A 206 10.88 -15.82 -14.47
N VAL A 207 11.75 -16.29 -13.57
CA VAL A 207 12.73 -15.44 -12.88
C VAL A 207 13.69 -14.77 -13.86
N HIS A 208 14.22 -15.50 -14.83
CA HIS A 208 15.07 -14.91 -15.88
C HIS A 208 14.32 -13.84 -16.67
N LYS A 209 13.03 -14.05 -16.98
CA LYS A 209 12.22 -13.03 -17.68
C LYS A 209 12.01 -11.79 -16.81
N PHE A 210 11.76 -11.96 -15.51
CA PHE A 210 11.47 -10.84 -14.59
C PHE A 210 12.69 -9.98 -14.27
N THR A 211 13.88 -10.57 -14.36
CA THR A 211 15.17 -9.94 -14.02
C THR A 211 15.96 -9.49 -15.25
N GLN A 212 15.41 -9.65 -16.46
CA GLN A 212 16.08 -9.23 -17.68
C GLN A 212 16.32 -7.70 -17.72
N PRO A 213 17.48 -7.25 -18.24
CA PRO A 213 17.73 -5.83 -18.48
C PRO A 213 16.65 -5.19 -19.37
N ALA A 214 16.28 -3.94 -19.07
CA ALA A 214 15.22 -3.21 -19.78
C ALA A 214 15.46 -3.07 -21.30
N GLN A 215 16.72 -3.06 -21.74
CA GLN A 215 17.09 -3.01 -23.16
C GLN A 215 17.99 -4.19 -23.52
N PRO A 216 17.43 -5.40 -23.66
CA PRO A 216 18.23 -6.62 -23.77
C PRO A 216 19.16 -6.58 -24.99
N ILE A 217 18.71 -6.04 -26.13
CA ILE A 217 19.52 -5.94 -27.36
C ILE A 217 20.74 -5.04 -27.16
N ARG A 218 20.53 -3.80 -26.66
CA ARG A 218 21.64 -2.87 -26.36
C ARG A 218 22.59 -3.46 -25.32
N TYR A 219 22.05 -4.13 -24.32
CA TYR A 219 22.81 -4.84 -23.31
C TYR A 219 23.66 -5.98 -23.90
N PHE A 220 23.13 -6.81 -24.80
CA PHE A 220 23.91 -7.88 -25.42
C PHE A 220 25.02 -7.34 -26.34
N LEU A 221 24.77 -6.22 -27.03
CA LEU A 221 25.78 -5.51 -27.83
C LEU A 221 26.92 -4.95 -26.95
N SER A 222 26.59 -4.27 -25.84
CA SER A 222 27.62 -3.78 -24.90
C SER A 222 28.36 -4.93 -24.24
N LYS A 223 27.67 -6.00 -23.86
CA LYS A 223 28.26 -7.23 -23.32
C LYS A 223 29.24 -7.88 -24.28
N TRP A 224 28.94 -7.90 -25.57
CA TRP A 224 29.85 -8.39 -26.59
C TRP A 224 31.11 -7.53 -26.64
N LEU A 225 30.97 -6.20 -26.77
CA LEU A 225 32.09 -5.24 -26.77
C LEU A 225 32.99 -5.34 -25.53
N ASP A 226 32.37 -5.37 -24.34
CA ASP A 226 33.06 -5.45 -23.05
C ASP A 226 33.92 -6.73 -22.94
N GLN A 227 33.42 -7.86 -23.46
CA GLN A 227 34.18 -9.12 -23.43
C GLN A 227 35.45 -9.05 -24.28
N PHE A 228 35.47 -8.32 -25.39
CA PHE A 228 36.68 -8.19 -26.21
C PHE A 228 37.69 -7.20 -25.62
N ILE A 229 37.22 -6.15 -24.94
CA ILE A 229 38.07 -5.07 -24.44
C ILE A 229 38.57 -5.39 -23.01
N LEU A 230 37.68 -5.79 -22.11
CA LEU A 230 37.99 -5.94 -20.68
C LEU A 230 38.71 -7.26 -20.38
N LYS A 231 38.39 -8.37 -21.06
CA LYS A 231 39.15 -9.63 -20.89
C LYS A 231 40.60 -9.51 -21.37
N LYS A 232 40.87 -8.64 -22.36
CA LYS A 232 42.25 -8.34 -22.78
C LYS A 232 43.02 -7.53 -21.75
N LYS A 233 42.33 -6.71 -20.94
CA LYS A 233 42.93 -5.81 -19.95
C LYS A 233 43.03 -6.40 -18.55
N TYR A 234 42.12 -7.32 -18.19
CA TYR A 234 42.02 -7.89 -16.84
C TYR A 234 41.89 -9.42 -16.92
N VAL A 235 42.90 -10.13 -16.42
CA VAL A 235 43.06 -11.59 -16.51
C VAL A 235 41.94 -12.35 -15.78
N ASN A 236 41.39 -11.78 -14.70
CA ASN A 236 40.33 -12.38 -13.87
C ASN A 236 39.00 -11.60 -13.95
N TYR A 237 38.68 -11.03 -15.12
CA TYR A 237 37.41 -10.33 -15.27
C TYR A 237 36.22 -11.30 -15.28
N GLU A 238 35.58 -11.45 -14.12
CA GLU A 238 34.24 -12.04 -13.99
C GLU A 238 33.21 -10.91 -13.91
N ARG A 239 32.33 -10.86 -14.90
CA ARG A 239 31.25 -9.86 -14.92
C ARG A 239 30.16 -10.27 -13.93
N GLU A 240 29.72 -9.31 -13.11
CA GLU A 240 28.58 -9.48 -12.21
C GLU A 240 27.29 -9.85 -12.98
N THR A 241 26.32 -10.46 -12.30
CA THR A 241 25.06 -10.85 -12.95
C THR A 241 24.25 -9.61 -13.31
N ASP A 242 23.96 -9.42 -14.59
CA ASP A 242 23.08 -8.32 -15.04
C ASP A 242 21.58 -8.68 -14.96
N TYR A 243 21.24 -9.90 -14.53
CA TYR A 243 19.87 -10.33 -14.27
C TYR A 243 19.41 -9.90 -12.88
N ILE A 244 19.13 -8.60 -12.74
CA ILE A 244 18.77 -7.94 -11.48
C ILE A 244 17.32 -7.46 -11.57
N GLY A 245 16.53 -7.82 -10.56
CA GLY A 245 15.15 -7.42 -10.41
C GLY A 245 14.58 -7.98 -9.13
N ARG A 246 13.81 -7.18 -8.40
CA ARG A 246 13.18 -7.59 -7.15
C ARG A 246 11.92 -8.40 -7.41
N TYR A 247 11.78 -9.55 -6.76
CA TYR A 247 10.60 -10.42 -6.85
C TYR A 247 10.44 -11.26 -5.58
N VAL A 248 9.22 -11.75 -5.35
CA VAL A 248 8.87 -12.69 -4.29
C VAL A 248 8.52 -14.03 -4.91
N VAL A 249 9.08 -15.11 -4.36
CA VAL A 249 8.67 -16.49 -4.64
C VAL A 249 7.88 -16.99 -3.45
N GLN A 250 6.59 -17.20 -3.64
CA GLN A 250 5.63 -17.57 -2.61
C GLN A 250 5.14 -19.00 -2.84
N GLN A 251 4.93 -19.76 -1.77
CA GLN A 251 4.28 -21.07 -1.87
C GLN A 251 2.88 -20.97 -2.49
N PHE A 252 2.56 -21.86 -3.43
CA PHE A 252 1.20 -21.94 -3.99
C PHE A 252 0.28 -22.72 -3.05
N VAL A 253 -0.92 -22.19 -2.81
CA VAL A 253 -1.97 -22.91 -2.06
C VAL A 253 -2.92 -23.58 -3.04
N PRO A 254 -2.88 -24.93 -3.16
CA PRO A 254 -3.71 -25.64 -4.12
C PRO A 254 -5.19 -25.59 -3.74
N GLY A 255 -6.05 -25.60 -4.76
CA GLY A 255 -7.50 -25.74 -4.57
C GLY A 255 -8.26 -24.47 -4.19
N LEU A 256 -7.60 -23.34 -3.97
CA LEU A 256 -8.27 -22.08 -3.66
C LEU A 256 -9.19 -21.63 -4.81
N GLN A 257 -10.48 -21.50 -4.50
CA GLN A 257 -11.50 -20.98 -5.43
C GLN A 257 -11.82 -19.49 -5.16
N GLU A 258 -11.32 -18.97 -4.06
CA GLU A 258 -11.67 -17.66 -3.52
C GLU A 258 -10.58 -17.17 -2.56
N ASP A 259 -10.53 -15.86 -2.37
CA ASP A 259 -9.91 -15.23 -1.21
C ASP A 259 -10.82 -14.15 -0.64
N TRP A 260 -10.43 -13.61 0.50
CA TRP A 260 -11.22 -12.67 1.28
C TRP A 260 -10.40 -11.42 1.54
N ARG A 261 -10.92 -10.27 1.13
CA ARG A 261 -10.38 -8.99 1.53
C ARG A 261 -11.05 -8.54 2.82
N VAL A 262 -10.24 -8.32 3.85
CA VAL A 262 -10.68 -7.71 5.10
C VAL A 262 -10.03 -6.33 5.22
N LEU A 263 -10.83 -5.28 5.14
CA LEU A 263 -10.39 -3.90 5.34
C LEU A 263 -10.80 -3.43 6.73
N VAL A 264 -9.81 -3.16 7.56
CA VAL A 264 -9.98 -2.67 8.93
C VAL A 264 -9.77 -1.15 8.95
N CYS A 265 -10.70 -0.44 9.58
CA CYS A 265 -10.60 0.99 9.87
C CYS A 265 -11.02 1.21 11.33
N GLY A 266 -10.04 1.36 12.22
CA GLY A 266 -10.30 1.41 13.66
C GLY A 266 -11.01 0.14 14.15
N ASP A 267 -12.23 0.27 14.66
CA ASP A 267 -13.05 -0.84 15.16
C ASP A 267 -13.97 -1.49 14.11
N LYS A 268 -14.00 -0.95 12.88
CA LYS A 268 -14.88 -1.43 11.79
C LYS A 268 -14.12 -2.33 10.82
N TYR A 269 -14.66 -3.53 10.61
CA TYR A 269 -14.10 -4.57 9.73
C TYR A 269 -15.04 -4.80 8.54
N TYR A 270 -14.57 -4.43 7.35
CA TYR A 270 -15.29 -4.61 6.10
C TYR A 270 -14.78 -5.85 5.38
N VAL A 271 -15.69 -6.76 5.02
CA VAL A 271 -15.34 -8.05 4.42
C VAL A 271 -15.87 -8.11 2.99
N LEU A 272 -15.00 -8.50 2.07
CA LEU A 272 -15.31 -8.69 0.66
C LEU A 272 -14.74 -10.03 0.21
N LYS A 273 -15.61 -10.94 -0.22
CA LYS A 273 -15.19 -12.19 -0.83
C LYS A 273 -14.88 -11.97 -2.32
N ARG A 274 -13.80 -12.56 -2.81
CA ARG A 274 -13.37 -12.45 -4.21
C ARG A 274 -13.21 -13.84 -4.82
N GLY A 275 -13.97 -14.11 -5.87
CA GLY A 275 -13.90 -15.38 -6.59
C GLY A 275 -12.73 -15.43 -7.59
N VAL A 276 -12.26 -16.63 -7.89
CA VAL A 276 -11.26 -16.90 -8.95
C VAL A 276 -11.98 -17.05 -10.31
N ARG A 277 -11.39 -16.50 -11.38
CA ARG A 277 -11.94 -16.65 -12.75
C ARG A 277 -11.71 -18.06 -13.27
N LYS A 278 -12.57 -18.52 -14.19
CA LYS A 278 -12.34 -19.78 -14.90
C LYS A 278 -10.98 -19.76 -15.59
N HIS A 279 -10.16 -20.79 -15.36
CA HIS A 279 -8.79 -20.93 -15.88
C HIS A 279 -7.77 -19.89 -15.36
N ASP A 280 -8.05 -19.21 -14.25
CA ASP A 280 -7.08 -18.42 -13.49
C ASP A 280 -6.88 -19.07 -12.11
N PHE A 281 -5.78 -18.77 -11.43
CA PHE A 281 -5.55 -19.16 -10.03
C PHE A 281 -5.63 -17.97 -9.07
N ARG A 282 -5.84 -16.76 -9.60
CA ARG A 282 -5.81 -15.50 -8.85
C ARG A 282 -7.23 -14.98 -8.65
N ALA A 283 -7.57 -14.68 -7.40
CA ALA A 283 -8.81 -14.00 -7.03
C ALA A 283 -8.67 -12.46 -7.11
N SER A 284 -7.49 -11.93 -6.78
CA SER A 284 -7.23 -10.49 -6.86
C SER A 284 -7.38 -9.95 -8.30
N GLY A 285 -8.16 -8.89 -8.43
CA GLY A 285 -8.48 -8.25 -9.71
C GLY A 285 -9.47 -9.02 -10.58
N SER A 286 -10.14 -10.06 -10.06
CA SER A 286 -11.15 -10.84 -10.81
C SER A 286 -12.41 -10.02 -11.16
N GLY A 287 -12.80 -9.10 -10.27
CA GLY A 287 -14.06 -8.36 -10.33
C GLY A 287 -15.27 -9.17 -9.86
N LEU A 288 -15.07 -10.41 -9.39
CA LEU A 288 -16.13 -11.29 -8.89
C LEU A 288 -16.25 -11.11 -7.39
N PHE A 289 -17.13 -10.20 -6.97
CA PHE A 289 -17.25 -9.77 -5.58
C PHE A 289 -18.59 -10.18 -4.97
N THR A 290 -18.53 -10.77 -3.77
CA THR A 290 -19.72 -11.05 -2.94
C THR A 290 -19.47 -10.59 -1.49
N PHE A 291 -20.56 -10.27 -0.79
CA PHE A 291 -20.55 -9.79 0.61
C PHE A 291 -21.09 -10.87 1.53
N ASP A 292 -20.42 -12.02 1.52
CA ASP A 292 -20.81 -13.21 2.26
C ASP A 292 -20.36 -13.10 3.73
N HIS A 293 -20.93 -13.95 4.58
CA HIS A 293 -20.45 -14.09 5.96
C HIS A 293 -19.03 -14.67 5.96
N PRO A 294 -18.04 -14.04 6.64
CA PRO A 294 -16.69 -14.58 6.69
C PRO A 294 -16.66 -15.94 7.38
N PRO A 295 -15.72 -16.83 7.03
CA PRO A 295 -15.47 -18.04 7.80
C PRO A 295 -15.15 -17.72 9.27
N GLU A 296 -15.55 -18.62 10.17
CA GLU A 296 -15.25 -18.53 11.59
C GLU A 296 -13.73 -18.37 11.84
N GLY A 297 -13.35 -17.47 12.75
CA GLY A 297 -11.97 -17.16 13.09
C GLY A 297 -11.25 -16.19 12.13
N MET A 298 -11.82 -15.87 10.96
CA MET A 298 -11.17 -14.97 10.00
C MET A 298 -11.02 -13.54 10.54
N LEU A 299 -12.04 -13.03 11.22
CA LEU A 299 -12.01 -11.68 11.79
C LEU A 299 -11.02 -11.59 12.96
N ASP A 300 -10.92 -12.64 13.78
CA ASP A 300 -9.91 -12.74 14.84
C ASP A 300 -8.50 -12.78 14.26
N TYR A 301 -8.30 -13.56 13.20
CA TYR A 301 -7.04 -13.60 12.47
C TYR A 301 -6.70 -12.21 11.89
N ALA A 302 -7.62 -11.55 11.21
CA ALA A 302 -7.44 -10.20 10.68
C ALA A 302 -7.12 -9.19 11.79
N LYS A 303 -7.82 -9.25 12.93
CA LYS A 303 -7.53 -8.41 14.10
C LYS A 303 -6.13 -8.67 14.65
N SER A 304 -5.70 -9.93 14.70
CA SER A 304 -4.36 -10.29 15.18
C SER A 304 -3.24 -9.72 14.30
N LEU A 305 -3.47 -9.56 12.99
CA LEU A 305 -2.54 -8.92 12.08
C LEU A 305 -2.61 -7.39 12.17
N TYR A 306 -3.82 -6.84 12.23
CA TYR A 306 -4.05 -5.41 12.37
C TYR A 306 -3.39 -4.84 13.62
N THR A 307 -3.55 -5.50 14.76
CA THR A 307 -2.97 -5.07 16.05
C THR A 307 -1.45 -5.16 16.10
N LYS A 308 -0.81 -5.90 15.18
CA LYS A 308 0.66 -5.95 15.05
C LYS A 308 1.23 -4.78 14.27
N LEU A 309 0.40 -4.06 13.49
CA LEU A 309 0.83 -2.90 12.71
C LEU A 309 0.25 -1.63 13.33
N ASP A 310 1.14 -0.71 13.70
CA ASP A 310 0.79 0.61 14.21
C ASP A 310 0.27 1.49 13.05
N SER A 311 -1.01 1.30 12.70
CA SER A 311 -1.68 1.93 11.56
C SER A 311 -3.18 2.15 11.82
N PRO A 312 -3.78 3.28 11.37
CA PRO A 312 -5.23 3.50 11.46
C PRO A 312 -6.04 2.55 10.56
N PHE A 313 -5.43 2.04 9.49
CA PHE A 313 -6.10 1.18 8.51
C PHE A 313 -5.22 0.00 8.11
N LEU A 314 -5.87 -1.10 7.73
CA LEU A 314 -5.20 -2.21 7.09
C LEU A 314 -6.18 -3.00 6.21
N SER A 315 -5.89 -3.05 4.92
CA SER A 315 -6.53 -3.96 3.96
C SER A 315 -5.69 -5.21 3.83
N MET A 316 -6.29 -6.38 4.04
CA MET A 316 -5.61 -7.67 3.98
C MET A 316 -6.31 -8.57 2.99
N ASP A 317 -5.53 -9.18 2.09
CA ASP A 317 -6.00 -10.23 1.19
C ASP A 317 -5.66 -11.59 1.83
N ILE A 318 -6.68 -12.30 2.32
CA ILE A 318 -6.58 -13.49 3.18
C ILE A 318 -7.17 -14.71 2.47
N CYS A 319 -6.49 -15.86 2.53
CA CYS A 319 -7.07 -17.14 2.13
C CYS A 319 -7.35 -18.03 3.33
N LYS A 320 -8.33 -18.94 3.16
CA LYS A 320 -8.59 -20.05 4.07
C LYS A 320 -8.04 -21.33 3.48
N HIS A 321 -7.36 -22.13 4.30
CA HIS A 321 -6.91 -23.48 3.98
C HIS A 321 -7.23 -24.43 5.16
N GLU A 322 -6.96 -25.73 5.02
CA GLU A 322 -7.30 -26.72 6.06
C GLU A 322 -6.66 -26.43 7.44
N GLY A 323 -5.49 -25.78 7.44
CA GLY A 323 -4.73 -25.43 8.64
C GLY A 323 -5.05 -24.05 9.23
N GLY A 324 -5.96 -23.28 8.65
CA GLY A 324 -6.33 -21.95 9.13
C GLY A 324 -6.36 -20.87 8.04
N PHE A 325 -5.70 -19.75 8.32
CA PHE A 325 -5.69 -18.56 7.48
C PHE A 325 -4.28 -18.08 7.20
N ASP A 326 -4.07 -17.60 5.98
CA ASP A 326 -2.83 -16.98 5.53
C ASP A 326 -3.13 -15.63 4.86
N VAL A 327 -2.21 -14.67 5.01
CA VAL A 327 -2.27 -13.39 4.31
C VAL A 327 -1.33 -13.36 3.11
N PHE A 328 -1.86 -13.00 1.95
CA PHE A 328 -1.11 -12.93 0.70
C PHE A 328 -0.44 -11.58 0.47
N GLU A 329 -1.13 -10.51 0.87
CA GLU A 329 -0.78 -9.12 0.62
C GLU A 329 -1.56 -8.27 1.61
N PHE A 330 -0.96 -7.14 2.01
CA PHE A 330 -1.66 -6.13 2.79
C PHE A 330 -1.33 -4.73 2.29
N GLN A 331 -2.23 -3.79 2.54
CA GLN A 331 -2.09 -2.38 2.16
C GLN A 331 -2.64 -1.51 3.29
N GLY A 332 -1.81 -0.64 3.85
CA GLY A 332 -2.26 0.40 4.81
C GLY A 332 -2.44 1.77 4.17
N THR A 333 -2.09 1.92 2.89
CA THR A 333 -2.37 3.09 2.06
C THR A 333 -2.71 2.64 0.64
N HIS A 334 -3.47 3.46 -0.06
CA HIS A 334 -4.02 3.26 -1.39
C HIS A 334 -4.72 1.89 -1.60
N PHE A 335 -5.45 1.44 -0.59
CA PHE A 335 -6.00 0.08 -0.53
C PHE A 335 -7.28 -0.16 -1.36
N GLY A 336 -7.86 0.89 -1.94
CA GLY A 336 -9.12 0.83 -2.69
C GLY A 336 -10.35 0.70 -1.78
N PRO A 337 -11.21 1.71 -1.67
CA PRO A 337 -12.30 1.77 -0.69
C PRO A 337 -13.53 0.93 -1.06
N ALA A 338 -13.43 0.02 -2.05
CA ALA A 338 -14.57 -0.75 -2.55
C ALA A 338 -15.26 -1.59 -1.46
N ALA A 339 -14.49 -2.14 -0.51
CA ALA A 339 -15.05 -2.89 0.62
C ALA A 339 -15.91 -2.01 1.56
N ILE A 340 -15.65 -0.70 1.62
CA ILE A 340 -16.46 0.25 2.41
C ILE A 340 -17.64 0.74 1.57
N ILE A 341 -17.38 1.22 0.34
CA ILE A 341 -18.38 1.87 -0.52
C ILE A 341 -19.49 0.91 -0.92
N ASN A 342 -19.15 -0.34 -1.24
CA ASN A 342 -20.11 -1.30 -1.77
C ASN A 342 -20.72 -2.19 -0.68
N SER A 343 -20.22 -2.12 0.55
CA SER A 343 -20.77 -2.93 1.64
C SER A 343 -22.00 -2.27 2.26
N GLU A 344 -22.99 -3.10 2.59
CA GLU A 344 -24.18 -2.69 3.34
C GLU A 344 -24.06 -3.00 4.85
N HIS A 345 -22.89 -3.46 5.28
CA HIS A 345 -22.61 -3.79 6.68
C HIS A 345 -21.11 -3.75 6.97
N TYR A 346 -20.78 -3.77 8.26
CA TYR A 346 -19.43 -4.05 8.75
C TYR A 346 -19.52 -4.95 9.97
N TYR A 347 -18.37 -5.48 10.39
CA TYR A 347 -18.24 -6.26 11.61
C TYR A 347 -17.51 -5.42 12.66
N ARG A 348 -17.90 -5.57 13.91
CA ARG A 348 -17.25 -4.95 15.07
C ARG A 348 -17.17 -5.96 16.20
N GLN A 349 -16.08 -5.96 16.94
CA GLN A 349 -15.92 -6.85 18.08
C GLN A 349 -16.44 -6.18 19.37
N HIS A 350 -17.24 -6.91 20.14
CA HIS A 350 -17.61 -6.50 21.50
C HIS A 350 -16.46 -6.71 22.48
N ALA A 351 -16.56 -6.11 23.67
CA ALA A 351 -15.58 -6.24 24.73
C ALA A 351 -15.34 -7.71 25.17
N GLN A 352 -16.34 -8.57 25.01
CA GLN A 352 -16.30 -10.00 25.33
C GLN A 352 -15.65 -10.86 24.23
N GLY A 353 -15.17 -10.25 23.14
CA GLY A 353 -14.50 -10.95 22.04
C GLY A 353 -15.42 -11.47 20.93
N THR A 354 -16.74 -11.33 21.07
CA THR A 354 -17.70 -11.74 20.05
C THR A 354 -17.84 -10.71 18.93
N TRP A 355 -18.07 -11.18 17.70
CA TRP A 355 -18.25 -10.32 16.53
C TRP A 355 -19.72 -10.04 16.25
N GLU A 356 -20.05 -8.76 16.09
CA GLU A 356 -21.37 -8.27 15.70
C GLU A 356 -21.35 -7.83 14.23
N LYS A 357 -22.34 -8.25 13.45
CA LYS A 357 -22.62 -7.70 12.13
C LYS A 357 -23.52 -6.49 12.26
N VAL A 358 -22.98 -5.30 12.02
CA VAL A 358 -23.74 -4.05 12.04
C VAL A 358 -24.21 -3.71 10.63
N VAL A 359 -25.53 -3.69 10.42
CA VAL A 359 -26.14 -3.35 9.13
C VAL A 359 -26.22 -1.84 8.98
N GLY A 360 -25.71 -1.33 7.86
CA GLY A 360 -25.70 0.09 7.54
C GLY A 360 -24.61 0.44 6.53
N LYS A 361 -24.96 1.28 5.56
CA LYS A 361 -23.96 1.84 4.64
C LYS A 361 -23.03 2.79 5.39
N SER A 362 -21.76 2.73 5.05
CA SER A 362 -20.74 3.61 5.63
C SER A 362 -20.36 4.70 4.63
N ASN A 363 -20.17 5.92 5.12
CA ASN A 363 -19.50 6.95 4.34
C ASN A 363 -17.99 6.74 4.43
N TYR A 364 -17.34 6.54 3.29
CA TYR A 364 -15.90 6.28 3.25
C TYR A 364 -15.07 7.38 3.92
N SER A 365 -15.36 8.66 3.64
CA SER A 365 -14.62 9.77 4.22
C SER A 365 -14.78 9.84 5.74
N GLU A 366 -15.98 9.59 6.26
CA GLU A 366 -16.24 9.59 7.70
C GLU A 366 -15.48 8.46 8.38
N VAL A 367 -15.57 7.24 7.86
CA VAL A 367 -14.85 6.07 8.38
C VAL A 367 -13.33 6.31 8.37
N TYR A 368 -12.81 6.88 7.29
CA TYR A 368 -11.39 7.19 7.19
C TYR A 368 -10.93 8.17 8.29
N ILE A 369 -11.67 9.26 8.46
CA ILE A 369 -11.34 10.29 9.46
C ILE A 369 -11.51 9.74 10.88
N GLU A 370 -12.59 9.01 11.15
CA GLU A 370 -12.85 8.41 12.47
C GLU A 370 -11.73 7.46 12.90
N ALA A 371 -11.24 6.62 11.99
CA ALA A 371 -10.15 5.70 12.31
C ALA A 371 -8.81 6.41 12.53
N ILE A 372 -8.54 7.54 11.86
CA ILE A 372 -7.40 8.40 12.22
C ILE A 372 -7.56 8.97 13.62
N ILE A 373 -8.72 9.56 13.94
CA ILE A 373 -8.96 10.14 15.27
C ILE A 373 -8.84 9.07 16.36
N SER A 374 -9.45 7.89 16.17
CA SER A 374 -9.33 6.77 17.09
C SER A 374 -7.89 6.26 17.24
N TYR A 375 -7.12 6.25 16.17
CA TYR A 375 -5.69 5.90 16.23
C TYR A 375 -4.88 6.92 17.07
N LEU A 376 -5.20 8.22 16.96
CA LEU A 376 -4.56 9.26 17.76
C LEU A 376 -4.87 9.13 19.27
N ASP A 377 -6.04 8.60 19.63
CA ASP A 377 -6.42 8.29 21.02
C ASP A 377 -5.62 7.14 21.65
N HIS A 378 -4.99 6.30 20.84
CA HIS A 378 -4.27 5.12 21.30
C HIS A 378 -2.75 5.24 21.15
N THR A 379 -2.25 6.30 20.49
CA THR A 379 -0.82 6.53 20.31
C THR A 379 -0.24 7.44 21.38
N THR A 380 0.81 6.97 22.04
CA THR A 380 1.54 7.72 23.08
C THR A 380 2.19 8.97 22.44
N GLY A 381 1.64 10.15 22.74
CA GLY A 381 2.10 11.44 22.19
C GLY A 381 0.94 12.37 21.84
N PHE A 382 -0.21 11.82 21.42
CA PHE A 382 -1.39 12.60 21.04
C PHE A 382 -2.56 12.56 22.03
N ASN A 383 -2.55 11.67 23.03
CA ASN A 383 -3.54 11.60 24.11
C ASN A 383 -3.99 12.98 24.61
N ARG A 384 -5.30 13.14 24.76
CA ARG A 384 -5.92 14.29 25.45
C ARG A 384 -5.21 14.48 26.77
N ASP A 385 -4.74 15.69 27.04
CA ASP A 385 -4.52 16.11 28.42
C ASP A 385 -5.82 15.82 29.16
N ALA A 386 -5.75 14.96 30.17
CA ALA A 386 -6.91 14.57 30.96
C ALA A 386 -7.52 15.81 31.62
N ALA A 387 -8.56 16.35 31.00
CA ALA A 387 -9.41 17.42 31.48
C ALA A 387 -10.81 17.13 30.90
N THR A 388 -11.89 16.89 31.62
CA THR A 388 -12.22 16.98 33.05
C THR A 388 -13.41 16.05 33.25
N SER A 389 -13.36 15.11 34.20
CA SER A 389 -14.56 14.46 34.70
C SER A 389 -15.32 15.46 35.57
N PRO A 390 -16.62 15.75 35.34
CA PRO A 390 -17.42 16.42 36.35
C PRO A 390 -17.75 15.39 37.43
N GLY A 391 -17.09 15.54 38.58
CA GLY A 391 -17.60 15.06 39.86
C GLY A 391 -18.60 16.04 40.43
#